data_AF-A0A3B8MJP7-F1
#
_entry.id   AF-A0A3B8MJP7-F1
#
_cell.length_a   1.000
_cell.length_b   1.000
_cell.length_c   1.000
_cell.angle_alpha   90.00
_cell.angle_beta   90.00
_cell.angle_gamma   90.00
#
_symmetry.space_group_name_H-M   'P 1'
#
loop_
_entity.id
_entity.type
_entity.pdbx_description
1 polymer ?
#
loop_
_entity_poly.entity_id
_entity_poly.type
_entity_poly.pdbx_seq_one_letter_code
_entity_poly.pdbx_strand_id
1 'polypeptide(L)' 'MPSIPGDQLTEKIRGVDPSILNILVSGWERRTSCKQLRHFDLHMLKPIENLEELHQMIGDALRIRERRHRTTG' A
#
# COMPACT_ATOMS: atom_id res chain seq x y z
N MET A 1 -11.77 7.84 -2.74
CA MET A 1 -12.69 7.70 -3.87
C MET A 1 -14.10 7.81 -3.31
N PRO A 2 -15.01 8.56 -3.95
CA PRO A 2 -16.33 8.84 -3.36
C PRO A 2 -17.22 7.60 -3.22
N SER A 3 -17.01 6.56 -4.02
CA SER A 3 -17.93 5.39 -4.07
C SER A 3 -17.47 4.16 -3.27
N ILE A 4 -16.17 3.98 -3.05
CA ILE A 4 -15.61 2.84 -2.31
C ILE A 4 -14.45 3.32 -1.43
N PRO A 5 -14.49 3.07 -0.11
CA PRO A 5 -13.36 3.29 0.79
C PRO A 5 -12.11 2.52 0.37
N GLY A 6 -10.93 3.10 0.56
CA GLY A 6 -9.67 2.51 0.07
C GLY A 6 -9.35 1.14 0.68
N ASP A 7 -9.66 0.96 1.96
CA ASP A 7 -9.51 -0.31 2.69
C ASP A 7 -10.41 -1.41 2.11
N GLN A 8 -11.68 -1.09 1.84
CA GLN A 8 -12.61 -2.04 1.19
C GLN A 8 -12.19 -2.38 -0.24
N LEU A 9 -11.68 -1.40 -0.99
CA LEU A 9 -11.13 -1.66 -2.32
C LEU A 9 -9.93 -2.60 -2.24
N THR A 10 -9.00 -2.36 -1.32
CA THR A 10 -7.81 -3.18 -1.15
C THR A 10 -8.14 -4.61 -0.73
N GLU A 11 -9.14 -4.80 0.12
CA GLU A 11 -9.65 -6.14 0.46
C GLU A 11 -10.16 -6.88 -0.79
N LYS A 12 -10.93 -6.20 -1.65
CA LYS A 12 -11.41 -6.77 -2.92
C LYS A 12 -10.26 -7.10 -3.87
N ILE A 13 -9.29 -6.21 -4.02
CA ILE A 13 -8.10 -6.43 -4.86
C ILE A 13 -7.34 -7.68 -4.39
N ARG A 14 -7.10 -7.78 -3.07
CA ARG A 14 -6.38 -8.92 -2.49
C ARG A 14 -7.12 -10.25 -2.65
N GLY A 15 -8.45 -10.22 -2.64
CA GLY A 15 -9.28 -11.39 -2.92
C GLY A 15 -9.20 -11.89 -4.38
N VAL A 16 -8.86 -11.00 -5.32
CA VAL A 16 -8.66 -11.35 -6.74
C VAL A 16 -7.21 -11.76 -7.01
N ASP A 17 -6.25 -10.97 -6.53
CA ASP A 17 -4.82 -11.24 -6.69
C ASP A 17 -4.04 -10.78 -5.45
N PRO A 18 -3.59 -11.72 -4.59
CA PRO A 18 -2.82 -11.39 -3.39
C PRO A 18 -1.38 -10.95 -3.68
N SER A 19 -0.89 -11.10 -4.92
CA SER A 19 0.44 -10.64 -5.32
C SER A 19 0.49 -9.11 -5.53
N ILE A 20 -0.67 -8.48 -5.77
CA ILE A 20 -0.77 -7.03 -5.90
C ILE A 20 -0.49 -6.36 -4.55
N LEU A 21 0.50 -5.46 -4.55
CA LEU A 21 0.80 -4.61 -3.41
C LEU A 21 -0.06 -3.36 -3.42
N ASN A 22 -0.52 -2.97 -2.23
CA ASN A 22 -1.37 -1.81 -2.03
C ASN A 22 -0.65 -0.78 -1.15
N ILE A 23 -0.47 0.43 -1.68
CA ILE A 23 0.16 1.55 -0.98
C ILE A 23 -0.93 2.56 -0.58
N LEU A 24 -1.06 2.85 0.71
CA LEU A 24 -1.97 3.90 1.19
C LEU A 24 -1.32 5.27 1.03
N VAL A 25 -2.00 6.21 0.36
CA VAL A 25 -1.59 7.62 0.31
C VAL A 25 -2.65 8.50 0.98
N SER A 26 -2.35 9.11 2.13
CA SER A 26 -3.36 9.82 2.94
C SER A 26 -2.84 11.11 3.56
N GLY A 27 -3.68 12.13 3.74
CA GLY A 27 -3.31 13.42 4.36
C GLY A 27 -3.48 13.50 5.88
N TRP A 28 -3.51 12.35 6.56
CA TRP A 28 -3.72 12.28 8.01
C TRP A 28 -2.44 11.78 8.67
N GLU A 29 -1.76 12.64 9.44
CA GLU A 29 -0.64 12.21 10.28
C GLU A 29 -1.16 11.21 11.32
N ARG A 30 -0.55 10.04 11.37
CA ARG A 30 -1.15 8.87 12.04
C ARG A 30 -0.45 8.49 13.33
N ARG A 31 -1.28 8.12 14.32
CA ARG A 31 -0.92 7.22 15.41
C ARG A 31 -0.75 5.80 14.87
N THR A 32 0.34 5.16 15.25
CA THR A 32 0.84 3.84 14.80
C THR A 32 -0.10 2.64 14.99
N SER A 33 -1.25 2.78 15.67
CA SER A 33 -2.12 1.67 16.10
C SER A 33 -3.42 1.49 15.31
N CYS A 34 -3.64 2.27 14.25
CA CYS A 34 -4.96 2.31 13.61
C CYS A 34 -5.19 1.08 12.68
N LYS A 35 -6.14 0.22 13.06
CA LYS A 35 -6.45 -1.11 12.47
C LYS A 35 -6.57 -1.14 10.94
N GLN A 36 -7.02 -0.05 10.32
CA GLN A 36 -7.20 0.09 8.87
C GLN A 36 -5.90 -0.04 8.06
N LEU A 37 -4.71 0.11 8.67
CA LEU A 37 -3.44 -0.11 7.95
C LEU A 37 -3.19 -1.55 7.58
N ARG A 38 -3.81 -2.51 8.28
CA ARG A 38 -3.55 -3.94 8.05
C ARG A 38 -3.91 -4.39 6.62
N HIS A 39 -4.72 -3.60 5.93
CA HIS A 39 -5.09 -3.85 4.53
C HIS A 39 -3.99 -3.42 3.55
N PHE A 40 -3.11 -2.50 3.93
CA PHE A 40 -2.08 -1.94 3.05
C PHE A 40 -0.69 -2.49 3.38
N ASP A 41 0.16 -2.57 2.37
CA ASP A 41 1.53 -3.08 2.52
C ASP A 41 2.51 -1.96 2.88
N LEU A 42 2.27 -0.74 2.37
CA LEU A 42 3.05 0.47 2.61
C LEU A 42 2.13 1.67 2.78
N HIS A 43 2.65 2.76 3.33
CA HIS A 43 1.90 4.01 3.55
C HIS A 43 2.77 5.25 3.32
N MET A 44 2.20 6.28 2.70
CA MET A 44 2.78 7.60 2.48
C MET A 44 1.79 8.71 2.90
N LEU A 45 2.32 9.80 3.45
CA LEU A 45 1.56 10.99 3.82
C LEU A 45 1.39 11.94 2.62
N LYS A 46 0.26 12.65 2.57
CA LYS A 46 0.05 13.81 1.69
C LYS A 46 0.30 15.11 2.48
N PRO A 47 0.78 16.19 1.82
CA PRO A 47 1.25 16.21 0.44
C PRO A 47 2.54 15.38 0.26
N ILE A 48 2.80 14.90 -0.96
CA ILE A 48 4.06 14.23 -1.28
C ILE A 48 5.07 15.35 -1.55
N GLU A 49 5.87 15.68 -0.55
CA GLU A 49 6.86 16.76 -0.64
C GLU A 49 8.20 16.27 -1.15
N ASN A 50 8.52 14.98 -0.92
CA ASN A 50 9.77 14.37 -1.31
C ASN A 50 9.57 13.28 -2.38
N LEU A 51 9.99 13.57 -3.61
CA LEU A 51 9.92 12.62 -4.73
C LEU A 51 10.93 11.46 -4.59
N GLU A 52 12.06 11.68 -3.93
CA GLU A 52 13.05 10.63 -3.69
C GLU A 52 12.49 9.57 -2.74
N GLU A 53 11.77 10.00 -1.69
CA GLU A 53 11.05 9.10 -0.78
C GLU A 53 9.98 8.28 -1.52
N LEU A 54 9.23 8.92 -2.43
CA LEU A 54 8.26 8.22 -3.27
C LEU A 54 8.93 7.16 -4.16
N HIS A 55 10.04 7.52 -4.83
CA HIS A 55 10.79 6.58 -5.66
C HIS A 55 11.35 5.41 -4.85
N GLN A 56 11.90 5.68 -3.66
CA GLN A 56 12.39 4.65 -2.76
C GLN A 56 11.27 3.69 -2.34
N MET A 57 10.11 4.22 -1.96
CA MET A 57 8.94 3.42 -1.58
C MET A 57 8.45 2.53 -2.73
N ILE A 58 8.40 3.06 -3.95
CA ILE A 58 8.05 2.28 -5.14
C ILE A 58 9.09 1.17 -5.38
N GLY A 59 10.38 1.48 -5.25
CA GLY A 59 11.46 0.50 -5.34
C GLY A 59 11.32 -0.62 -4.32
N ASP A 60 10.99 -0.29 -3.07
CA ASP A 60 10.74 -1.26 -2.02
C ASP A 60 9.51 -2.13 -2.30
N ALA A 61 8.43 -1.53 -2.82
CA ALA A 61 7.25 -2.26 -3.25
C ALA A 61 7.61 -3.29 -4.34
N LEU A 62 8.36 -2.91 -5.37
CA LEU A 62 8.76 -3.84 -6.43
C LEU A 62 9.57 -5.03 -5.90
N ARG A 63 10.52 -4.78 -4.99
CA ARG A 63 11.31 -5.84 -4.33
C ARG A 63 10.44 -6.78 -3.50
N ILE A 64 9.44 -6.26 -2.79
CA ILE A 64 8.49 -7.08 -2.02
C ILE A 64 7.68 -7.96 -2.97
N ARG A 65 7.20 -7.40 -4.10
CA ARG A 65 6.42 -8.13 -5.10
C ARG A 65 7.22 -9.29 -5.68
N GLU A 66 8.47 -9.04 -6.07
CA GLU A 66 9.38 -10.08 -6.58
C GLU A 66 9.55 -11.24 -5.60
N ARG A 67 9.65 -10.96 -4.30
CA ARG A 67 9.75 -12.00 -3.27
C ARG A 67 8.48 -12.85 -3.17
N ARG A 68 7.29 -12.23 -3.31
CA ARG A 68 6.00 -12.94 -3.29
C ARG A 68 5.86 -13.90 -4.47
N HIS A 69 6.26 -13.48 -5.67
CA HIS A 69 6.22 -14.35 -6.85
C HIS A 69 7.21 -15.52 -6.77
N ARG A 70 8.37 -15.35 -6.11
CA ARG A 70 9.35 -16.43 -5.94
C ARG A 70 8.93 -17.51 -4.93
N THR A 71 7.99 -17.22 -4.04
CA THR A 71 7.52 -18.19 -3.03
C THR A 71 6.32 -19.02 -3.48
N THR A 72 5.74 -18.72 -4.65
CA THR A 72 4.58 -19.42 -5.24
C THR A 72 4.93 -20.21 -6.51
N GLY A 73 6.22 -20.25 -6.89
CA GLY A 73 6.73 -21.05 -8.01
C GLY A 73 7.44 -22.31 -7.57
#